data_AF-A0A7S8A6K0-F1
#
_entry.id   AF-A0A7S8A6K0-F1
#
_cell.length_a   1.000
_cell.length_b   1.000
_cell.length_c   1.000
_cell.angle_alpha   90.00
_cell.angle_beta   90.00
_cell.angle_gamma   90.00
#
_symmetry.space_group_name_H-M   'P 1'
#
loop_
_entity.id
_entity.type
_entity.pdbx_description
1 polymer ?
#
loop_
_entity_poly.entity_id
_entity_poly.type
_entity_poly.pdbx_seq_one_letter_code
_entity_poly.pdbx_strand_id
1 'polypeptide(L)'
;MIVELSLESRDIDIVLDLLAPRAAGVGFAMPAIAGAIDLTRPDLVLRGARSAFEARRWSGDPVASAVLALVRDDWSDDAIEGLHETIAARRADMECGEPSLLLRDCVAEAFAAESIGRAAVLLATLLHLEVDEAETLSALALCAARLGRFEEALLLANECLKLPQKHPRAYCIAGFCELDRGNRKAAQSLLAVGARIARGRPDFAEMLRAAQRVLLILHFA
;
A
#
# COMPACT_ATOMS: atom_id res chain seq x y z
N MET A 1 25.35 9.92 -29.75
CA MET A 1 23.89 9.83 -29.63
C MET A 1 23.62 9.06 -28.35
N ILE A 2 23.45 9.78 -27.25
CA ILE A 2 23.20 9.16 -25.94
C ILE A 2 21.73 8.77 -25.97
N VAL A 3 21.45 7.47 -25.96
CA VAL A 3 20.09 6.96 -25.80
C VAL A 3 19.74 7.20 -24.34
N GLU A 4 18.93 8.23 -24.06
CA GLU A 4 18.28 8.35 -22.77
C GLU A 4 17.35 7.14 -22.60
N LEU A 5 17.84 6.10 -21.94
CA LEU A 5 17.03 4.99 -21.45
C LEU A 5 16.19 5.50 -20.27
N SER A 6 15.16 6.28 -20.60
CA SER A 6 13.99 6.48 -19.75
C SER A 6 13.38 5.10 -19.51
N LEU A 7 13.13 4.71 -18.25
CA LEU A 7 12.24 3.58 -17.97
C LEU A 7 10.90 3.92 -18.63
N GLU A 8 10.48 3.10 -19.58
CA GLU A 8 9.19 3.28 -20.22
C GLU A 8 8.10 2.99 -19.17
N SER A 9 6.92 3.62 -19.30
CA SER A 9 5.76 3.39 -18.40
C SER A 9 5.51 1.90 -18.14
N ARG A 10 5.75 1.06 -19.16
CA ARG A 10 5.59 -0.39 -19.10
C ARG A 10 6.55 -1.09 -18.13
N ASP A 11 7.77 -0.59 -17.99
CA ASP A 11 8.75 -1.14 -17.04
C ASP A 11 8.38 -0.80 -15.59
N ILE A 12 7.79 0.38 -15.37
CA ILE A 12 7.28 0.81 -14.07
C ILE A 12 6.10 -0.09 -13.66
N ASP A 13 5.15 -0.33 -14.57
CA ASP A 13 3.98 -1.18 -14.29
C ASP A 13 4.38 -2.61 -13.91
N ILE A 14 5.30 -3.23 -14.67
CA ILE A 14 5.83 -4.57 -14.37
C ILE A 14 6.48 -4.60 -12.99
N VAL A 15 7.18 -3.54 -12.62
CA VAL A 15 7.87 -3.43 -11.33
C VAL A 15 6.89 -3.23 -10.19
N LEU A 16 5.84 -2.43 -10.37
CA LEU A 16 4.80 -2.21 -9.37
C LEU A 16 3.96 -3.47 -9.13
N ASP A 17 3.69 -4.27 -10.16
CA ASP A 17 3.02 -5.56 -10.03
C ASP A 17 3.81 -6.55 -9.16
N LEU A 18 5.15 -6.49 -9.19
CA LEU A 18 6.01 -7.30 -8.32
C LEU A 18 5.95 -6.87 -6.85
N LEU A 19 5.43 -5.67 -6.54
CA LEU A 19 5.28 -5.17 -5.17
C LEU A 19 3.94 -5.53 -4.53
N ALA A 20 2.97 -5.99 -5.33
CA ALA A 20 1.62 -6.31 -4.87
C ALA A 20 1.60 -7.46 -3.85
N PRO A 21 0.81 -7.35 -2.76
CA PRO A 21 0.57 -8.47 -1.86
C PRO A 21 -0.12 -9.59 -2.65
N ARG A 22 0.43 -10.81 -2.65
CA ARG A 22 -0.24 -11.98 -3.24
C ARG A 22 -1.06 -12.70 -2.20
N ALA A 23 -2.23 -13.21 -2.62
CA ALA A 23 -3.20 -13.93 -1.79
C ALA A 23 -2.75 -15.31 -1.27
N ALA A 24 -1.45 -15.57 -1.16
CA ALA A 24 -0.91 -16.82 -0.63
C ALA A 24 0.13 -16.54 0.46
N GLY A 25 -0.37 -16.34 1.68
CA GLY A 25 0.27 -16.78 2.93
C GLY A 25 1.50 -16.04 3.45
N VAL A 26 2.07 -15.05 2.77
CA VAL A 26 3.36 -14.49 3.19
C VAL A 26 3.44 -13.00 2.87
N GLY A 27 3.29 -12.15 3.89
CA GLY A 27 3.50 -10.70 3.76
C GLY A 27 2.97 -9.85 4.91
N PHE A 28 1.96 -10.34 5.64
CA PHE A 28 1.46 -9.64 6.82
C PHE A 28 2.23 -10.11 8.06
N ALA A 29 2.97 -9.21 8.70
CA ALA A 29 3.52 -9.51 10.01
C ALA A 29 2.38 -9.72 11.01
N MET A 30 2.54 -10.69 11.90
CA MET A 30 1.58 -10.96 12.97
C MET A 30 1.45 -9.72 13.87
N PRO A 31 0.22 -9.23 14.14
CA PRO A 31 0.03 -8.02 14.92
C PRO A 31 0.38 -8.25 16.39
N ALA A 32 0.91 -7.20 17.02
CA ALA A 32 0.88 -7.07 18.47
C ALA A 32 -0.36 -6.22 18.83
N ILE A 33 -1.35 -6.89 19.42
CA ILE A 33 -2.53 -6.35 20.12
C ILE A 33 -3.65 -5.81 19.20
N ALA A 34 -4.81 -6.49 19.26
CA ALA A 34 -6.07 -6.02 18.73
C ALA A 34 -6.97 -5.53 19.88
N GLY A 35 -7.36 -4.26 19.85
CA GLY A 35 -8.69 -3.90 20.36
C GLY A 35 -9.73 -4.69 19.56
N ALA A 36 -10.80 -5.17 20.20
CA ALA A 36 -11.82 -5.96 19.52
C ALA A 36 -12.53 -5.10 18.46
N ILE A 37 -12.08 -5.17 17.21
CA ILE A 37 -12.72 -4.54 16.06
C ILE A 37 -14.04 -5.29 15.80
N ASP A 38 -15.18 -4.63 15.96
CA ASP A 38 -16.47 -5.26 15.67
C ASP A 38 -16.85 -5.12 14.19
N LEU A 39 -16.59 -6.16 13.39
CA LEU A 39 -17.02 -6.24 11.99
C LEU A 39 -18.42 -6.86 11.83
N THR A 40 -19.28 -6.82 12.85
CA THR A 40 -20.72 -7.11 12.67
C THR A 40 -21.40 -6.09 11.78
N ARG A 41 -20.88 -4.87 11.74
CA ARG A 41 -21.36 -3.77 10.91
C ARG A 41 -20.20 -3.11 10.16
N PRO A 42 -19.67 -3.75 9.10
CA PRO A 42 -18.51 -3.23 8.38
C PRO A 42 -18.80 -1.89 7.72
N ASP A 43 -20.06 -1.61 7.36
CA ASP A 43 -20.52 -0.30 6.89
C ASP A 43 -20.17 0.83 7.87
N LEU A 44 -20.39 0.61 9.17
CA LEU A 44 -20.09 1.61 10.21
C LEU A 44 -18.59 1.81 10.37
N VAL A 45 -17.80 0.74 10.27
CA VAL A 45 -16.34 0.81 10.40
C VAL A 45 -15.74 1.57 9.21
N LEU A 46 -16.18 1.26 7.99
CA LEU A 46 -15.75 1.95 6.77
C LEU A 46 -16.12 3.44 6.78
N ARG A 47 -17.35 3.77 7.20
CA ARG A 47 -17.81 5.17 7.34
C ARG A 47 -17.08 5.90 8.48
N GLY A 48 -16.86 5.22 9.60
CA GLY A 48 -16.12 5.76 10.75
C GLY A 48 -14.68 6.13 10.37
N ALA A 49 -14.00 5.25 9.63
CA ALA A 49 -12.67 5.53 9.08
C ALA A 49 -12.69 6.77 8.18
N ARG A 50 -13.69 6.89 7.28
CA ARG A 50 -13.84 8.08 6.42
C ARG A 50 -13.95 9.35 7.23
N SER A 51 -14.87 9.39 8.20
CA SER A 51 -15.09 10.55 9.06
C SER A 51 -13.84 10.91 9.88
N ALA A 52 -13.08 9.91 10.33
CA ALA A 52 -11.83 10.13 11.06
C ALA A 52 -10.76 10.79 10.17
N PHE A 53 -10.60 10.35 8.93
CA PHE A 53 -9.67 11.01 8.00
C PHE A 53 -10.15 12.40 7.59
N GLU A 54 -11.45 12.60 7.39
CA GLU A 54 -12.00 13.93 7.12
C GLU A 54 -11.66 14.90 8.26
N ALA A 55 -11.87 14.50 9.52
CA ALA A 55 -11.49 15.30 10.69
C ALA A 55 -9.99 15.62 10.75
N ARG A 56 -9.12 14.62 10.50
CA ARG A 56 -7.66 14.80 10.45
C ARG A 56 -7.23 15.74 9.33
N ARG A 57 -7.88 15.67 8.16
CA ARG A 57 -7.61 16.58 7.03
C ARG A 57 -7.90 18.03 7.41
N TRP A 58 -8.98 18.31 8.14
CA TRP A 58 -9.27 19.67 8.63
C TRP A 58 -8.20 20.20 9.59
N SER A 59 -7.49 19.31 10.31
CA SER A 59 -6.35 19.66 11.15
C SER A 59 -5.02 19.81 10.39
N GLY A 60 -5.03 19.66 9.06
CA GLY A 60 -3.83 19.79 8.22
C GLY A 60 -2.98 18.52 8.14
N ASP A 61 -3.52 17.36 8.48
CA ASP A 61 -2.79 16.09 8.39
C ASP A 61 -2.53 15.71 6.91
N PRO A 62 -1.25 15.62 6.49
CA PRO A 62 -0.89 15.28 5.12
C PRO A 62 -1.23 13.82 4.76
N VAL A 63 -1.13 12.88 5.71
CA VAL A 63 -1.53 11.48 5.49
C VAL A 63 -3.02 11.40 5.20
N ALA A 64 -3.83 12.08 6.02
CA ALA A 64 -5.27 12.08 5.83
C ALA A 64 -5.69 12.71 4.50
N SER A 65 -5.00 13.78 4.11
CA SER A 65 -5.22 14.43 2.81
C SER A 65 -4.88 13.50 1.65
N ALA A 66 -3.74 12.80 1.70
CA ALA A 66 -3.32 11.84 0.69
C ALA A 66 -4.27 10.63 0.60
N VAL A 67 -4.66 10.07 1.75
CA VAL A 67 -5.61 8.94 1.80
C VAL A 67 -6.95 9.34 1.18
N LEU A 68 -7.53 10.47 1.57
CA LEU A 68 -8.82 10.92 1.01
C LEU A 68 -8.74 11.26 -0.47
N ALA A 69 -7.61 11.78 -0.96
CA ALA A 69 -7.39 12.01 -2.37
C ALA A 69 -7.31 10.69 -3.14
N LEU A 70 -6.63 9.69 -2.58
CA LEU A 70 -6.43 8.37 -3.15
C LEU A 70 -7.74 7.58 -3.33
N VAL A 71 -8.60 7.60 -2.31
CA VAL A 71 -9.80 6.74 -2.26
C VAL A 71 -11.09 7.46 -2.65
N ARG A 72 -11.00 8.72 -3.10
CA ARG A 72 -12.17 9.61 -3.26
C ARG A 72 -13.35 8.97 -3.99
N ASP A 73 -13.07 8.34 -5.13
CA ASP A 73 -14.11 7.80 -6.01
C ASP A 73 -14.60 6.41 -5.51
N ASP A 74 -13.76 5.69 -4.78
CA ASP A 74 -14.02 4.36 -4.21
C ASP A 74 -14.60 4.39 -2.78
N TRP A 75 -14.67 5.57 -2.14
CA TRP A 75 -15.24 5.76 -0.80
C TRP A 75 -16.64 6.39 -0.84
N SER A 76 -17.39 6.16 -1.91
CA SER A 76 -18.80 6.51 -2.04
C SER A 76 -19.70 5.57 -1.22
N ASP A 77 -20.93 5.99 -0.92
CA ASP A 77 -21.88 5.14 -0.16
C ASP A 77 -22.18 3.83 -0.89
N ASP A 78 -22.34 3.87 -2.22
CA ASP A 78 -22.56 2.67 -3.05
C ASP A 78 -21.35 1.72 -3.01
N ALA A 79 -20.13 2.25 -3.03
CA ALA A 79 -18.91 1.45 -2.94
C ALA A 79 -18.73 0.82 -1.54
N ILE A 80 -19.10 1.54 -0.48
CA ILE A 80 -19.13 1.02 0.89
C ILE A 80 -20.14 -0.12 1.01
N GLU A 81 -21.32 0.00 0.38
CA GLU A 81 -22.33 -1.06 0.38
C GLU A 81 -21.82 -2.33 -0.31
N GLY A 82 -21.18 -2.21 -1.48
CA GLY A 82 -20.55 -3.37 -2.14
C GLY A 82 -19.42 -4.01 -1.32
N LEU A 83 -18.62 -3.21 -0.62
CA LEU A 83 -17.58 -3.72 0.30
C LEU A 83 -18.20 -4.40 1.52
N HIS A 84 -19.29 -3.87 2.07
CA HIS A 84 -20.04 -4.50 3.15
C HIS A 84 -20.51 -5.90 2.74
N GLU A 85 -21.16 -6.05 1.59
CA GLU A 85 -21.61 -7.36 1.11
C GLU A 85 -20.45 -8.36 0.98
N THR A 86 -19.30 -7.91 0.45
CA THR A 86 -18.10 -8.73 0.30
C THR A 86 -17.56 -9.19 1.65
N ILE A 87 -17.42 -8.27 2.61
CA ILE A 87 -16.91 -8.57 3.96
C ILE A 87 -17.90 -9.48 4.71
N ALA A 88 -19.20 -9.24 4.58
CA ALA A 88 -20.24 -10.04 5.23
C ALA A 88 -20.27 -11.48 4.70
N ALA A 89 -20.16 -11.66 3.38
CA ALA A 89 -20.08 -12.98 2.75
C ALA A 89 -18.84 -13.75 3.24
N ARG A 90 -17.65 -13.11 3.22
CA ARG A 90 -16.41 -13.72 3.70
C ARG A 90 -16.44 -14.09 5.17
N ARG A 91 -17.05 -13.25 6.00
CA ARG A 91 -17.23 -13.54 7.42
C ARG A 91 -18.13 -14.77 7.66
N ALA A 92 -19.13 -15.01 6.80
CA ALA A 92 -19.99 -16.18 6.91
C ALA A 92 -19.26 -17.48 6.55
N ASP A 93 -18.30 -17.41 5.61
CA ASP A 93 -17.50 -18.56 5.15
C ASP A 93 -16.37 -18.93 6.12
N MET A 94 -15.93 -18.01 6.98
CA MET A 94 -14.84 -18.21 7.94
C MET A 94 -15.38 -18.42 9.37
N GLU A 95 -14.95 -19.49 10.04
CA GLU A 95 -15.10 -19.62 11.50
C GLU A 95 -14.23 -18.56 12.20
N CYS A 96 -14.82 -17.39 12.47
CA CYS A 96 -14.29 -16.27 13.28
C CYS A 96 -12.75 -16.15 13.37
N GLY A 97 -12.11 -15.78 12.25
CA GLY A 97 -10.77 -15.20 12.28
C GLY A 97 -10.77 -13.80 12.90
N GLU A 98 -9.61 -13.32 13.35
CA GLU A 98 -9.49 -11.94 13.84
C GLU A 98 -9.99 -10.95 12.76
N PRO A 99 -10.80 -9.95 13.13
CA PRO A 99 -11.36 -8.95 12.20
C PRO A 99 -10.31 -8.25 11.31
N SER A 100 -9.12 -8.01 11.86
CA SER A 100 -7.97 -7.45 11.13
C SER A 100 -7.44 -8.39 10.06
N LEU A 101 -7.47 -9.71 10.29
CA LEU A 101 -7.09 -10.73 9.30
C LEU A 101 -8.11 -10.77 8.16
N LEU A 102 -9.41 -10.72 8.47
CA LEU A 102 -10.47 -10.68 7.45
C LEU A 102 -10.29 -9.49 6.50
N LEU A 103 -10.01 -8.30 7.04
CA LEU A 103 -9.76 -7.11 6.21
C LEU A 103 -8.49 -7.25 5.36
N ARG A 104 -7.43 -7.88 5.88
CA ARG A 104 -6.19 -8.15 5.11
C ARG A 104 -6.43 -9.14 3.97
N ASP A 105 -7.24 -10.16 4.18
CA ASP A 105 -7.62 -11.10 3.13
C ASP A 105 -8.42 -10.40 2.03
N CYS A 106 -9.38 -9.55 2.42
CA CYS A 106 -10.12 -8.72 1.48
C CYS A 106 -9.21 -7.77 0.69
N VAL A 107 -8.15 -7.22 1.31
CA VAL A 107 -7.13 -6.42 0.61
C VAL A 107 -6.40 -7.26 -0.43
N ALA A 108 -5.96 -8.46 -0.08
CA ALA A 108 -5.25 -9.35 -1.01
C ALA A 108 -6.13 -9.75 -2.20
N GLU A 109 -7.41 -10.01 -1.95
CA GLU A 109 -8.42 -10.28 -2.99
C GLU A 109 -8.64 -9.08 -3.90
N ALA A 110 -8.74 -7.88 -3.34
CA ALA A 110 -8.87 -6.65 -4.11
C ALA A 110 -7.65 -6.40 -5.01
N PHE A 111 -6.42 -6.68 -4.52
CA PHE A 111 -5.22 -6.63 -5.35
C PHE A 111 -5.22 -7.68 -6.47
N ALA A 112 -5.66 -8.91 -6.17
CA ALA A 112 -5.75 -9.99 -7.15
C ALA A 112 -6.82 -9.71 -8.22
N ALA A 113 -7.89 -8.99 -7.87
CA ALA A 113 -8.95 -8.55 -8.77
C ALA A 113 -8.66 -7.20 -9.45
N GLU A 114 -7.42 -6.68 -9.33
CA GLU A 114 -7.00 -5.36 -9.86
C GLU A 114 -7.88 -4.18 -9.42
N SER A 115 -8.65 -4.36 -8.35
CA SER A 115 -9.55 -3.36 -7.78
C SER A 115 -8.79 -2.47 -6.79
N ILE A 116 -7.83 -1.71 -7.30
CA ILE A 116 -6.85 -0.95 -6.49
C ILE A 116 -7.52 0.08 -5.58
N GLY A 117 -8.58 0.72 -6.05
CA GLY A 117 -9.39 1.64 -5.26
C GLY A 117 -10.03 1.00 -4.04
N ARG A 118 -10.65 -0.18 -4.22
CA ARG A 118 -11.20 -0.99 -3.11
C ARG A 118 -10.11 -1.42 -2.13
N ALA A 119 -8.96 -1.87 -2.63
CA ALA A 119 -7.81 -2.21 -1.79
C ALA A 119 -7.37 -1.00 -0.94
N ALA A 120 -7.34 0.19 -1.53
CA ALA A 120 -6.99 1.43 -0.84
C ALA A 120 -7.99 1.80 0.26
N VAL A 121 -9.31 1.63 0.05
CA VAL A 121 -10.34 1.86 1.08
C VAL A 121 -10.17 0.90 2.27
N LEU A 122 -9.96 -0.39 1.99
CA LEU A 122 -9.74 -1.41 3.03
C LEU A 122 -8.45 -1.12 3.82
N LEU A 123 -7.37 -0.74 3.15
CA LEU A 123 -6.11 -0.34 3.78
C LEU A 123 -6.24 0.96 4.59
N ALA A 124 -6.98 1.95 4.09
CA ALA A 124 -7.27 3.17 4.85
C ALA A 124 -8.02 2.82 6.15
N THR A 125 -8.94 1.87 6.07
CA THR A 125 -9.65 1.36 7.25
C THR A 125 -8.72 0.65 8.22
N LEU A 126 -7.81 -0.21 7.74
CA LEU A 126 -6.78 -0.83 8.58
C LEU A 126 -5.86 0.21 9.24
N LEU A 127 -5.52 1.30 8.53
CA LEU A 127 -4.70 2.38 9.06
C LEU A 127 -5.44 3.15 10.16
N HIS A 128 -6.73 3.40 9.98
CA HIS A 128 -7.57 4.01 11.00
C HIS A 128 -7.66 3.14 12.27
N LEU A 129 -7.67 1.82 12.11
CA LEU A 129 -7.68 0.85 13.19
C LEU A 129 -6.28 0.58 13.78
N GLU A 130 -5.26 1.32 13.34
CA GLU A 130 -3.87 1.22 13.80
C GLU A 130 -3.27 -0.19 13.62
N VAL A 131 -3.75 -0.94 12.62
CA VAL A 131 -3.27 -2.30 12.34
C VAL A 131 -2.00 -2.23 11.50
N ASP A 132 -0.87 -2.62 12.10
CA ASP A 132 0.45 -2.72 11.46
C ASP A 132 0.75 -1.52 10.55
N GLU A 133 0.92 -0.35 11.18
CA GLU A 133 0.99 0.94 10.50
C GLU A 133 2.04 0.97 9.37
N ALA A 134 3.19 0.32 9.56
CA ALA A 134 4.24 0.28 8.55
C ALA A 134 3.83 -0.54 7.31
N GLU A 135 3.24 -1.71 7.51
CA GLU A 135 2.73 -2.51 6.38
C GLU A 135 1.61 -1.76 5.66
N THR A 136 0.65 -1.23 6.41
CA THR A 136 -0.53 -0.55 5.86
C THR A 136 -0.17 0.72 5.10
N LEU A 137 0.70 1.59 5.63
CA LEU A 137 1.16 2.78 4.90
C LEU A 137 1.92 2.41 3.62
N SER A 138 2.77 1.38 3.68
CA SER A 138 3.52 0.95 2.49
C SER A 138 2.61 0.35 1.41
N ALA A 139 1.52 -0.31 1.81
CA ALA A 139 0.53 -0.83 0.88
C ALA A 139 -0.37 0.27 0.30
N LEU A 140 -0.73 1.29 1.08
CA LEU A 140 -1.41 2.49 0.56
C LEU A 140 -0.54 3.25 -0.45
N ALA A 141 0.76 3.38 -0.14
CA ALA A 141 1.72 3.96 -1.08
C ALA A 141 1.78 3.18 -2.40
N LEU A 142 1.65 1.84 -2.34
CA LEU A 142 1.58 1.00 -3.54
C LEU A 142 0.30 1.26 -4.34
N CYS A 143 -0.86 1.33 -3.67
CA CYS A 143 -2.12 1.68 -4.32
C CYS A 143 -2.01 3.02 -5.05
N ALA A 144 -1.44 4.04 -4.40
CA ALA A 144 -1.22 5.35 -5.00
C ALA A 144 -0.31 5.27 -6.24
N ALA A 145 0.81 4.53 -6.16
CA ALA A 145 1.70 4.35 -7.30
C ALA A 145 1.00 3.65 -8.48
N ARG A 146 0.22 2.58 -8.22
CA ARG A 146 -0.55 1.85 -9.26
C ARG A 146 -1.67 2.69 -9.87
N LEU A 147 -2.19 3.69 -9.15
CA LEU A 147 -3.17 4.64 -9.65
C LEU A 147 -2.53 5.87 -10.32
N GLY A 148 -1.20 5.88 -10.51
CA GLY A 148 -0.45 7.01 -11.10
C GLY A 148 -0.40 8.26 -10.20
N ARG A 149 -0.74 8.12 -8.92
CA ARG A 149 -0.74 9.18 -7.90
C ARG A 149 0.62 9.25 -7.21
N PHE A 150 1.66 9.58 -7.96
CA PHE A 150 3.06 9.48 -7.49
C PHE A 150 3.39 10.45 -6.34
N GLU A 151 2.72 11.60 -6.27
CA GLU A 151 2.86 12.55 -5.17
C GLU A 151 2.34 11.96 -3.84
N GLU A 152 1.13 11.42 -3.86
CA GLU A 152 0.53 10.72 -2.73
C GLU A 152 1.33 9.46 -2.36
N ALA A 153 1.79 8.70 -3.36
CA ALA A 153 2.60 7.50 -3.16
C ALA A 153 3.91 7.82 -2.43
N LEU A 154 4.61 8.86 -2.86
CA LEU A 154 5.86 9.29 -2.23
C LEU A 154 5.62 9.82 -0.82
N LEU A 155 4.54 10.58 -0.60
CA LEU A 155 4.16 11.06 0.73
C LEU A 155 3.93 9.88 1.67
N LEU A 156 3.05 8.95 1.32
CA LEU A 156 2.72 7.77 2.13
C LEU A 156 3.94 6.88 2.38
N ALA A 157 4.78 6.68 1.35
CA ALA A 157 6.03 5.95 1.51
C ALA A 157 6.96 6.65 2.51
N ASN A 158 7.14 7.96 2.41
CA ASN A 158 7.98 8.73 3.33
C ASN A 158 7.47 8.70 4.77
N GLU A 159 6.15 8.74 5.00
CA GLU A 159 5.58 8.58 6.33
C GLU A 159 5.88 7.19 6.90
N CYS A 160 5.75 6.13 6.09
CA CYS A 160 6.19 4.78 6.48
C CYS A 160 7.70 4.75 6.82
N LEU A 161 8.55 5.45 6.05
CA LEU A 161 10.00 5.50 6.29
C LEU A 161 10.39 6.22 7.59
N LYS A 162 9.53 7.09 8.14
CA LYS A 162 9.74 7.74 9.45
C LYS A 162 9.52 6.77 10.61
N LEU A 163 8.75 5.70 10.41
CA LEU A 163 8.50 4.72 11.46
C LEU A 163 9.80 4.00 11.88
N PRO A 164 9.88 3.52 13.14
CA PRO A 164 11.02 2.73 13.60
C PRO A 164 11.19 1.43 12.81
N GLN A 165 10.07 0.78 12.46
CA GLN A 165 10.06 -0.42 11.66
C GLN A 165 10.32 -0.07 10.19
N LYS A 166 11.53 -0.36 9.71
CA LYS A 166 11.88 -0.14 8.31
C LYS A 166 11.20 -1.16 7.40
N HIS A 167 10.39 -0.66 6.48
CA HIS A 167 9.65 -1.47 5.51
C HIS A 167 10.30 -1.42 4.11
N PRO A 168 10.78 -2.55 3.55
CA PRO A 168 11.49 -2.53 2.27
C PRO A 168 10.62 -2.06 1.10
N ARG A 169 9.31 -2.34 1.15
CA ARG A 169 8.36 -1.89 0.12
C ARG A 169 8.31 -0.36 0.02
N ALA A 170 8.27 0.34 1.16
CA ALA A 170 8.23 1.80 1.19
C ALA A 170 9.48 2.43 0.56
N TYR A 171 10.67 1.88 0.82
CA TYR A 171 11.90 2.31 0.15
C TYR A 171 11.84 2.12 -1.36
N CYS A 172 11.30 1.00 -1.83
CA CYS A 172 11.18 0.75 -3.27
C CYS A 172 10.21 1.73 -3.92
N ILE A 173 9.02 1.93 -3.33
CA ILE A 173 8.01 2.87 -3.85
C ILE A 173 8.54 4.30 -3.88
N ALA A 174 9.15 4.77 -2.79
CA ALA A 174 9.77 6.09 -2.75
C ALA A 174 10.86 6.23 -3.83
N GLY A 175 11.67 5.17 -4.02
CA GLY A 175 12.68 5.12 -5.07
C GLY A 175 12.11 5.23 -6.48
N PHE A 176 10.98 4.57 -6.76
CA PHE A 176 10.28 4.70 -8.04
C PHE A 176 9.67 6.08 -8.25
N CYS A 177 9.07 6.67 -7.22
CA CYS A 177 8.51 8.03 -7.32
C CYS A 177 9.61 9.08 -7.54
N GLU A 178 10.77 8.94 -6.89
CA GLU A 178 11.93 9.83 -7.15
C GLU A 178 12.49 9.65 -8.56
N LEU A 179 12.37 8.45 -9.13
CA LEU A 179 12.79 8.19 -10.50
C LEU A 179 11.87 8.84 -11.52
N ASP A 180 10.55 8.76 -11.29
CA ASP A 180 9.52 9.46 -12.07
C ASP A 180 9.75 10.98 -12.04
N ARG A 181 10.13 11.53 -10.88
CA ARG A 181 10.56 12.93 -10.72
C ARG A 181 11.92 13.27 -11.34
N GLY A 182 12.60 12.32 -11.97
CA GLY A 182 13.93 12.50 -12.58
C GLY A 182 15.09 12.55 -11.59
N ASN A 183 14.85 12.35 -10.30
CA ASN A 183 15.88 12.36 -9.26
C ASN A 183 16.56 10.99 -9.12
N ARG A 184 17.34 10.63 -10.16
CA ARG A 184 18.03 9.34 -10.26
C ARG A 184 18.90 9.00 -9.05
N LYS A 185 19.56 10.01 -8.45
CA LYS A 185 20.43 9.81 -7.29
C LYS A 185 19.64 9.39 -6.05
N ALA A 186 18.51 10.06 -5.77
CA ALA A 186 17.65 9.67 -4.65
C ALA A 186 17.02 8.29 -4.90
N ALA A 187 16.54 8.05 -6.12
CA ALA A 187 15.99 6.76 -6.53
C ALA A 187 16.97 5.61 -6.28
N GLN A 188 18.21 5.74 -6.76
CA GLN A 188 19.26 4.73 -6.58
C GLN A 188 19.54 4.47 -5.09
N SER A 189 19.63 5.52 -4.27
CA SER A 189 19.87 5.40 -2.83
C SER A 189 18.75 4.63 -2.13
N LEU A 190 17.49 5.02 -2.39
CA LEU A 190 16.31 4.42 -1.79
C LEU A 190 16.15 2.95 -2.20
N LEU A 191 16.27 2.65 -3.49
CA LEU A 191 16.19 1.28 -4.01
C LEU A 191 17.30 0.39 -3.44
N ALA A 192 18.53 0.91 -3.30
CA ALA A 192 19.64 0.17 -2.71
C ALA A 192 19.40 -0.17 -1.22
N VAL A 193 18.82 0.76 -0.46
CA VAL A 193 18.43 0.50 0.94
C VAL A 193 17.30 -0.51 1.02
N GLY A 194 16.25 -0.35 0.21
CA GLY A 194 15.13 -1.30 0.13
C GLY A 194 15.59 -2.72 -0.19
N ALA A 195 16.44 -2.87 -1.21
CA ALA A 195 17.03 -4.16 -1.59
C ALA A 195 17.88 -4.76 -0.45
N ARG A 196 18.66 -3.94 0.27
CA ARG A 196 19.45 -4.42 1.40
C ARG A 196 18.57 -5.00 2.51
N ILE A 197 17.48 -4.31 2.86
CA ILE A 197 16.54 -4.76 3.89
C ILE A 197 15.81 -6.04 3.44
N ALA A 198 15.36 -6.08 2.17
CA ALA A 198 14.65 -7.22 1.61
C ALA A 198 15.51 -8.49 1.55
N ARG A 199 16.84 -8.38 1.39
CA ARG A 199 17.75 -9.53 1.30
C ARG A 199 17.66 -10.51 2.47
N GLY A 200 17.40 -10.00 3.68
CA GLY A 200 17.26 -10.82 4.88
C GLY A 200 15.85 -11.36 5.12
N ARG A 201 14.89 -11.08 4.24
CA ARG A 201 13.47 -11.37 4.45
C ARG A 201 12.88 -12.06 3.21
N PRO A 202 12.72 -13.40 3.22
CA PRO A 202 12.22 -14.16 2.08
C PRO A 202 10.89 -13.65 1.52
N ASP A 203 10.03 -13.14 2.41
CA ASP A 203 8.72 -12.55 2.11
C ASP A 203 8.80 -11.36 1.14
N PHE A 204 9.97 -10.72 1.02
CA PHE A 204 10.23 -9.60 0.13
C PHE A 204 11.12 -9.96 -1.06
N ALA A 205 11.23 -11.24 -1.42
CA ALA A 205 12.08 -11.68 -2.53
C ALA A 205 11.70 -11.04 -3.88
N GLU A 206 10.41 -10.84 -4.16
CA GLU A 206 9.98 -10.17 -5.39
C GLU A 206 10.39 -8.70 -5.41
N MET A 207 10.22 -8.00 -4.28
CA MET A 207 10.63 -6.60 -4.11
C MET A 207 12.14 -6.45 -4.27
N LEU A 208 12.92 -7.40 -3.74
CA LEU A 208 14.36 -7.46 -3.94
C LEU A 208 14.69 -7.57 -5.44
N ARG A 209 14.06 -8.49 -6.17
CA ARG A 209 14.26 -8.66 -7.61
C ARG A 209 13.88 -7.39 -8.38
N ALA A 210 12.74 -6.80 -8.05
CA ALA A 210 12.26 -5.58 -8.68
C ALA A 210 13.24 -4.41 -8.48
N ALA A 211 13.67 -4.18 -7.24
CA ALA A 211 14.66 -3.15 -6.91
C ALA A 211 16.01 -3.39 -7.60
N GLN A 212 16.48 -4.64 -7.64
CA GLN A 212 17.74 -4.99 -8.32
C GLN A 212 17.67 -4.76 -9.84
N ARG A 213 16.54 -5.08 -10.47
CA ARG A 213 16.33 -4.82 -11.91
C ARG A 213 16.44 -3.33 -12.21
N VAL A 214 15.76 -2.49 -11.43
CA VAL A 214 15.82 -1.04 -11.65
C VAL A 214 17.20 -0.47 -11.33
N LEU A 215 17.86 -0.92 -10.27
CA LEU A 215 19.25 -0.52 -9.98
C LEU A 215 20.21 -0.88 -11.11
N LEU A 216 20.00 -2.02 -11.77
CA LEU A 216 20.81 -2.42 -12.92
C LEU A 216 20.58 -1.50 -14.12
N ILE A 217 19.31 -1.17 -14.41
CA ILE A 217 18.95 -0.22 -15.47
C ILE A 217 19.58 1.14 -15.20
N LEU A 218 19.48 1.65 -13.97
CA LEU A 218 20.08 2.93 -13.56
C LEU A 218 21.61 2.94 -13.62
N HIS A 219 22.27 1.78 -13.60
CA HIS A 219 23.73 1.69 -13.72
C HIS A 219 24.21 1.79 -15.18
N PHE A 220 23.36 1.39 -16.13
CA PHE A 220 23.68 1.37 -17.55
C PHE A 220 23.05 2.52 -18.36
N ALA A 221 22.22 3.37 -17.73
CA ALA A 221 21.54 4.53 -18.31
C ALA A 221 22.15 5.87 -17.86
#